data_AF-A0A0A7G014-F1
#
_entry.id   AF-A0A0A7G014-F1
#
_cell.length_a   1.000
_cell.length_b   1.000
_cell.length_c   1.000
_cell.angle_alpha   90.00
_cell.angle_beta   90.00
_cell.angle_gamma   90.00
#
_symmetry.space_group_name_H-M   'P 1'
#
loop_
_entity.id
_entity.type
_entity.pdbx_description
1 polymer ?
#
loop_
_entity_poly.entity_id
_entity_poly.type
_entity_poly.pdbx_seq_one_letter_code
_entity_poly.pdbx_strand_id
1 'polypeptide(L)' 'MIKHICDCGNDNVDIMSVVETVSEVNGCQISGVEITYVCSSCGATDKDHRYLYQLDKVSLKI' A
#
# COMPACT_ATOMS: atom_id res chain seq x y z
N MET A 1 5.24 13.63 2.65
CA MET A 1 4.53 12.58 3.39
C MET A 1 3.19 12.37 2.70
N ILE A 2 2.89 11.16 2.23
CA ILE A 2 1.57 10.84 1.65
C ILE A 2 0.59 10.87 2.83
N LYS A 3 -0.39 11.77 2.80
CA LYS A 3 -1.47 11.81 3.80
C LYS A 3 -2.54 10.80 3.40
N HIS A 4 -2.91 9.90 4.32
CA HIS A 4 -4.05 9.00 4.15
C HIS A 4 -5.22 9.60 4.93
N ILE A 5 -6.36 9.82 4.26
CA ILE A 5 -7.57 10.40 4.85
C ILE A 5 -8.60 9.28 4.88
N CYS A 6 -9.15 8.99 6.05
CA CYS A 6 -10.24 8.04 6.20
C CYS A 6 -11.53 8.61 5.60
N ASP A 7 -12.42 7.74 5.11
CA ASP A 7 -13.75 8.12 4.59
C ASP A 7 -14.60 8.94 5.57
N CYS A 8 -14.34 8.85 6.89
CA CYS A 8 -14.98 9.71 7.88
C CYS A 8 -14.49 11.17 7.87
N GLY A 9 -13.55 11.51 6.98
CA GLY A 9 -12.99 12.85 6.78
C GLY A 9 -11.82 13.20 7.72
N ASN A 10 -11.43 12.31 8.64
CA ASN A 10 -10.29 12.52 9.53
C ASN A 10 -8.97 12.00 8.93
N ASP A 11 -7.85 12.66 9.23
CA ASP A 11 -6.49 12.23 8.88
C ASP A 11 -5.74 11.54 10.04
N ASN A 12 -6.44 11.27 11.15
CA ASN A 12 -5.98 10.43 12.26
C ASN A 12 -6.03 8.95 11.86
N VAL A 13 -5.11 8.55 10.99
CA VAL A 13 -5.01 7.20 10.46
C VAL A 13 -3.62 6.63 10.75
N ASP A 14 -3.60 5.49 11.42
CA ASP A 14 -2.39 4.77 11.80
C ASP A 14 -2.19 3.54 10.91
N ILE A 15 -0.94 3.10 10.78
CA ILE A 15 -0.60 1.84 10.11
C ILE A 15 -0.74 0.72 11.14
N MET A 16 -1.69 -0.19 10.89
CA MET A 16 -1.92 -1.35 11.75
C MET A 16 -0.99 -2.52 11.39
N SER A 17 -0.79 -2.77 10.09
CA SER A 17 0.09 -3.84 9.63
C SER A 17 0.65 -3.55 8.25
N VAL A 18 1.84 -4.12 7.98
CA VAL A 18 2.52 -4.08 6.69
C VAL A 18 2.95 -5.51 6.36
N VAL A 19 2.50 -6.03 5.22
CA VAL A 19 2.77 -7.40 4.78
C VAL A 19 3.38 -7.37 3.38
N GLU A 20 4.51 -8.06 3.20
CA GLU A 20 5.09 -8.26 1.88
C GLU A 20 4.22 -9.20 1.06
N THR A 21 4.05 -8.89 -0.22
CA THR A 21 3.26 -9.66 -1.17
C THR A 21 4.06 -9.88 -2.45
N VAL A 22 3.75 -10.94 -3.18
CA VAL A 22 4.31 -11.19 -4.51
C VAL A 22 3.15 -11.45 -5.45
N SER A 23 3.04 -10.63 -6.49
CA SER A 23 2.02 -10.73 -7.52
C SER A 23 2.67 -11.17 -8.83
N GLU A 24 2.01 -12.02 -9.60
CA GLU A 24 2.46 -12.41 -10.93
C GLU A 24 1.73 -11.58 -11.99
N VAL A 25 2.47 -10.84 -12.81
CA VAL A 25 1.91 -10.07 -13.94
C VAL A 25 2.73 -10.41 -15.18
N ASN A 26 2.07 -10.97 -16.21
CA ASN A 26 2.72 -11.36 -17.47
C ASN A 26 3.93 -12.31 -17.29
N GLY A 27 3.87 -13.22 -16.32
CA GLY A 27 4.96 -14.16 -16.00
C GLY A 27 6.12 -13.54 -15.21
N CYS A 28 6.04 -12.25 -14.86
CA CYS A 28 7.00 -11.58 -13.98
C CYS A 28 6.46 -11.54 -12.55
N GLN A 29 7.27 -11.96 -11.59
CA GLN A 29 6.99 -11.74 -10.17
C GLN A 29 7.31 -10.30 -9.79
N ILE A 30 6.30 -9.61 -9.27
CA ILE A 30 6.38 -8.23 -8.79
C ILE A 30 6.18 -8.25 -7.28
N SER A 31 7.22 -7.88 -6.55
CA SER A 31 7.11 -7.65 -5.11
C SER A 31 6.23 -6.42 -4.85
N GLY A 32 5.32 -6.57 -3.90
CA GLY A 32 4.47 -5.50 -3.42
C GLY A 32 4.39 -5.54 -1.90
N VAL A 33 3.62 -4.61 -1.37
CA VAL A 33 3.31 -4.50 0.05
C VAL A 33 1.83 -4.17 0.20
N GLU A 34 1.15 -4.93 1.05
CA GLU A 34 -0.19 -4.60 1.53
C GLU A 34 -0.05 -3.85 2.86
N ILE A 35 -0.55 -2.62 2.90
CA ILE A 35 -0.59 -1.78 4.09
C ILE A 35 -2.02 -1.75 4.57
N THR A 36 -2.25 -2.14 5.82
CA THR A 36 -3.55 -1.97 6.47
C THR A 36 -3.51 -0.74 7.37
N TYR A 37 -4.46 0.15 7.13
CA TYR A 37 -4.68 1.37 7.88
C TYR A 37 -5.84 1.19 8.85
N VAL A 38 -5.77 1.88 9.99
CA VAL A 38 -6.88 1.99 10.94
C VAL A 38 -7.08 3.45 11.30
N CYS A 39 -8.32 3.93 11.22
CA CYS A 39 -8.68 5.26 11.66
C CYS A 39 -8.92 5.27 13.17
N SER A 40 -8.09 5.99 13.91
CA SER A 40 -8.20 6.11 15.36
C SER A 40 -9.42 6.95 15.80
N SER A 41 -10.05 7.69 14.88
CA SER A 41 -11.26 8.47 15.17
C SER A 41 -12.57 7.65 15.07
N CYS A 42 -12.70 6.75 14.09
CA CYS A 42 -13.96 6.01 13.85
C CYS A 42 -13.81 4.47 13.86
N GLY A 43 -12.59 3.95 13.96
CA GLY A 43 -12.29 2.52 13.95
C GLY A 43 -12.37 1.86 12.57
N ALA A 44 -12.62 2.61 11.50
CA ALA A 44 -12.63 2.07 10.14
C ALA A 44 -11.25 1.57 9.73
N THR A 45 -11.20 0.50 8.96
CA THR A 45 -9.97 -0.07 8.41
C THR A 45 -9.96 0.01 6.90
N ASP A 46 -8.83 0.33 6.31
CA ASP A 46 -8.62 0.34 4.87
C ASP A 46 -7.35 -0.44 4.48
N LYS A 47 -7.29 -0.92 3.25
CA LYS A 47 -6.15 -1.66 2.71
C LYS A 47 -5.65 -1.02 1.43
N ASP A 48 -4.36 -0.74 1.40
CA ASP A 48 -3.67 -0.20 0.23
C ASP A 48 -2.60 -1.18 -0.24
N HIS A 49 -2.58 -1.46 -1.54
CA HIS A 49 -1.58 -2.31 -2.16
C HIS A 49 -0.61 -1.46 -2.99
N ARG A 50 0.67 -1.51 -2.65
CA ARG A 50 1.72 -0.77 -3.34
C ARG A 50 2.77 -1.71 -3.91
N TYR A 51 3.08 -1.56 -5.19
CA TYR A 51 4.21 -2.26 -5.79
C TYR A 51 5.53 -1.68 -5.29
N LEU A 52 6.44 -2.56 -4.88
CA LEU A 52 7.81 -2.19 -4.53
C LEU A 52 8.61 -2.10 -5.84
N TYR A 53 8.50 -0.97 -6.54
CA TYR A 53 9.36 -0.71 -7.68
C TYR A 53 10.81 -0.59 -7.17
N GLN A 54 11.61 -1.65 -7.37
CA GLN A 54 13.06 -1.53 -7.27
C GLN A 54 13.50 -0.67 -8.46
N LEU A 55 13.83 0.61 -8.22
CA LEU A 55 14.33 1.55 -9.23
C LEU A 55 15.49 0.95 -10.04
N ASP A 56 16.19 -0.02 -9.49
CA ASP A 56 17.36 -0.67 -10.08
C ASP A 56 17.03 -1.85 -11.03
N LYS A 57 15.78 -2.35 -11.04
CA LYS A 57 15.37 -3.52 -11.86
C LYS A 57 14.27 -3.24 -12.87
N VAL A 58 13.66 -2.06 -12.80
CA VAL A 58 12.51 -1.72 -13.65
C VAL A 58 13.00 -0.97 -14.88
N SER A 59 13.45 -1.72 -15.89
CA SER A 59 13.51 -1.23 -17.27
C SER A 59 12.10 -1.23 -17.85
N LEU A 60 11.26 -0.28 -17.42
CA LEU A 60 10.02 0.02 -18.15
C LEU A 60 10.41 0.70 -19.46
N LYS A 61 10.62 -0.11 -20.50
CA LYS A 61 10.51 0.39 -21.88
C LYS A 61 9.02 0.64 -22.14
N ILE A 62 8.62 1.89 -21.92
CA ILE A 62 7.38 2.47 -22.48
C ILE A 62 7.66 2.79 -23.95
#